data_AF-A0A838VJU7-F1
#
_entry.id   AF-A0A838VJU7-F1
#
_cell.length_a   1.000
_cell.length_b   1.000
_cell.length_c   1.000
_cell.angle_alpha   90.00
_cell.angle_beta   90.00
_cell.angle_gamma   90.00
#
_symmetry.space_group_name_H-M   'P 1'
#
loop_
_entity.id
_entity.type
_entity.pdbx_description
1 polymer ?
#
loop_
_entity_poly.entity_id
_entity_poly.type
_entity_poly.pdbx_seq_one_letter_code
_entity_poly.pdbx_strand_id
1 'polypeptide(L)'
;MTTILTTTPSTLTRGDLRCVHHIALNVRDMQASRHFYSTILGLHELTGDEIPATLIDLVAAGKVSNFVTPDGTILDLFWTPDLTPP
;
A
#
# COMPACT_ATOMS: atom_id res chain seq x y z
N MET A 1 15.30 49.68 -5.03
CA MET A 1 15.99 48.42 -4.73
C MET A 1 14.93 47.43 -4.28
N THR A 2 14.69 46.37 -5.05
CA THR A 2 13.65 45.38 -4.74
C THR A 2 14.32 44.22 -3.99
N THR A 3 13.98 44.07 -2.72
CA THR A 3 14.45 42.94 -1.89
C THR A 3 13.71 41.67 -2.28
N ILE A 4 14.44 40.67 -2.78
CA ILE A 4 13.90 39.34 -3.02
C ILE A 4 13.94 38.60 -1.68
N LEU A 5 12.77 38.25 -1.13
CA LEU A 5 12.67 37.36 0.02
C LEU A 5 12.80 35.91 -0.49
N THR A 6 13.94 35.29 -0.25
CA THR A 6 14.13 33.86 -0.49
C THR A 6 13.52 33.08 0.67
N THR A 7 12.30 32.59 0.52
CA THR A 7 11.73 31.59 1.43
C THR A 7 12.48 30.28 1.27
N THR A 8 13.16 29.85 2.34
CA THR A 8 13.78 28.53 2.40
C THR A 8 12.67 27.47 2.37
N PRO A 9 12.73 26.48 1.45
CA PRO A 9 11.71 25.44 1.40
C PRO A 9 11.74 24.63 2.72
N SER A 10 10.56 24.42 3.30
CA SER A 10 10.40 23.57 4.47
C SER A 10 10.76 22.12 4.13
N THR A 11 11.75 21.57 4.82
CA THR A 11 12.13 20.16 4.72
C THR A 11 11.66 19.40 5.95
N LEU A 12 11.33 18.13 5.77
CA LEU A 12 11.09 17.23 6.90
C LEU A 12 12.37 17.08 7.73
N THR A 13 12.18 16.94 9.03
CA THR A 13 13.24 16.64 9.99
C THR A 13 13.32 15.15 10.24
N ARG A 14 14.46 14.71 10.79
CA ARG A 14 14.66 13.29 11.12
C ARG A 14 13.63 12.86 12.17
N GLY A 15 12.80 11.88 11.80
CA GLY A 15 11.76 11.35 12.67
C GLY A 15 10.34 11.75 12.26
N ASP A 16 10.17 12.71 11.34
CA ASP A 16 8.83 13.06 10.83
C ASP A 16 8.20 11.90 10.05
N LEU A 17 9.02 11.19 9.26
CA LEU A 17 8.66 9.90 8.66
C LEU A 17 9.26 8.77 9.50
N ARG A 18 8.41 8.12 10.29
CA ARG A 18 8.83 7.15 11.31
C ARG A 18 9.03 5.74 10.76
N CYS A 19 8.24 5.36 9.77
CA CYS A 19 8.28 4.05 9.11
C CYS A 19 7.58 4.11 7.75
N VAL A 20 7.73 3.03 6.98
CA VAL A 20 6.86 2.73 5.86
C VAL A 20 5.57 2.17 6.44
N HIS A 21 4.44 2.82 6.17
CA HIS A 21 3.14 2.34 6.64
C HIS A 21 2.61 1.22 5.74
N HIS A 22 2.66 1.43 4.43
CA HIS A 22 2.28 0.43 3.44
C HIS A 22 3.05 0.59 2.13
N ILE A 23 3.08 -0.49 1.35
CA ILE A 23 3.52 -0.51 -0.05
C ILE A 23 2.34 -0.98 -0.89
N ALA A 24 1.99 -0.25 -1.95
CA ALA A 24 0.90 -0.59 -2.84
C ALA A 24 1.41 -1.05 -4.21
N LEU A 25 0.90 -2.19 -4.69
CA LEU A 25 1.22 -2.76 -5.99
C LEU A 25 -0.05 -2.93 -6.82
N ASN A 26 -0.02 -2.49 -8.08
CA ASN A 26 -1.04 -2.89 -9.04
C ASN A 26 -0.74 -4.31 -9.53
N VAL A 27 -1.75 -5.18 -9.51
CA VAL A 27 -1.62 -6.58 -9.93
C VAL A 27 -2.63 -6.91 -11.02
N ARG A 28 -2.18 -7.63 -12.05
CA ARG A 28 -3.03 -8.02 -13.17
C ARG A 28 -4.02 -9.13 -12.79
N ASP A 29 -3.54 -10.14 -12.07
CA ASP A 29 -4.32 -11.29 -11.62
C ASP A 29 -4.31 -11.32 -10.10
N MET A 30 -5.43 -10.88 -9.50
CA MET A 30 -5.57 -10.82 -8.04
C MET A 30 -5.45 -12.20 -7.40
N GLN A 31 -5.97 -13.26 -8.03
CA GLN A 31 -5.94 -14.59 -7.42
C GLN A 31 -4.52 -15.18 -7.44
N ALA A 32 -3.81 -15.04 -8.55
CA ALA A 32 -2.42 -15.47 -8.65
C ALA A 32 -1.53 -14.71 -7.65
N SER A 33 -1.72 -13.39 -7.51
CA SER A 33 -0.97 -12.59 -6.55
C SER A 33 -1.32 -12.93 -5.09
N ARG A 34 -2.61 -13.13 -4.76
CA ARG A 34 -3.01 -13.59 -3.42
C ARG A 34 -2.38 -14.93 -3.08
N HIS A 35 -2.37 -15.88 -4.02
CA HIS A 35 -1.68 -17.16 -3.81
C HIS A 35 -0.17 -16.98 -3.57
N PHE A 36 0.49 -16.13 -4.36
CA PHE A 36 1.90 -15.84 -4.17
C PHE A 36 2.20 -15.26 -2.79
N TYR A 37 1.52 -14.19 -2.39
CA TYR A 37 1.82 -13.50 -1.13
C TYR A 37 1.33 -14.29 0.10
N SER A 38 0.16 -14.94 0.07
CA SER A 38 -0.34 -15.73 1.21
C SER A 38 0.27 -17.12 1.30
N THR A 39 0.30 -17.87 0.20
CA THR A 39 0.57 -19.31 0.24
C THR A 39 2.05 -19.60 0.02
N ILE A 40 2.68 -18.92 -0.94
CA ILE A 40 4.10 -19.15 -1.25
C ILE A 40 4.99 -18.38 -0.26
N LEU A 41 4.69 -17.10 0.00
CA LEU A 41 5.47 -16.28 0.92
C LEU A 41 5.00 -16.33 2.38
N GLY A 42 3.78 -16.80 2.64
CA GLY A 42 3.28 -16.96 4.01
C GLY A 42 2.84 -15.66 4.69
N LEU A 43 2.53 -14.60 3.94
CA LEU A 43 2.02 -13.36 4.54
C LEU A 43 0.58 -13.54 5.03
N HIS A 44 0.25 -12.92 6.17
CA HIS A 44 -1.11 -12.90 6.69
C HIS A 44 -1.97 -11.94 5.87
N GLU A 45 -3.06 -12.45 5.28
CA GLU A 45 -4.06 -11.61 4.60
C GLU A 45 -5.01 -11.02 5.63
N LEU A 46 -5.22 -9.71 5.59
CA LEU A 46 -6.15 -9.03 6.47
C LEU A 46 -7.59 -9.39 6.09
N THR A 47 -8.39 -9.80 7.08
CA THR A 47 -9.78 -10.21 6.88
C THR A 47 -10.71 -9.60 7.93
N GLY A 48 -12.00 -9.49 7.59
CA GLY A 48 -13.02 -9.00 8.51
C GLY A 48 -12.66 -7.63 9.12
N ASP A 49 -12.63 -7.57 10.45
CA ASP A 49 -12.37 -6.34 11.22
C ASP A 49 -10.91 -5.84 11.11
N GLU A 50 -10.00 -6.64 10.54
CA GLU A 50 -8.61 -6.23 10.30
C GLU A 50 -8.48 -5.27 9.10
N ILE A 51 -9.49 -5.25 8.21
CA ILE A 51 -9.49 -4.39 7.02
C ILE A 51 -9.86 -2.96 7.42
N PRO A 52 -9.12 -1.92 6.99
CA PRO A 52 -9.50 -0.54 7.22
C PRO A 52 -10.92 -0.25 6.71
N ALA A 53 -11.74 0.45 7.52
CA ALA A 53 -13.15 0.69 7.21
C ALA A 53 -13.40 1.31 5.81
N THR A 54 -12.45 2.10 5.31
CA THR A 54 -12.51 2.74 4.00
C THR A 54 -12.27 1.78 2.82
N LEU A 55 -11.81 0.55 3.07
CA LEU A 55 -11.45 -0.43 2.03
C LEU A 55 -12.36 -1.66 2.02
N ILE A 56 -13.25 -1.83 3.00
CA ILE A 56 -14.12 -3.02 3.14
C ILE A 56 -14.87 -3.33 1.84
N ASP A 57 -15.50 -2.33 1.23
CA ASP A 57 -16.27 -2.52 -0.02
C ASP A 57 -15.37 -2.93 -1.21
N LEU A 58 -14.13 -2.42 -1.25
CA LEU A 58 -13.18 -2.75 -2.30
C LEU A 58 -12.63 -4.17 -2.15
N VAL A 59 -12.40 -4.62 -0.91
CA VAL A 59 -12.01 -5.99 -0.61
C VAL A 59 -13.16 -6.95 -0.90
N ALA A 60 -14.39 -6.61 -0.49
CA ALA A 60 -15.58 -7.40 -0.79
C ALA A 60 -15.81 -7.54 -2.31
N ALA A 61 -15.51 -6.50 -3.08
CA ALA A 61 -15.59 -6.53 -4.54
C ALA A 61 -14.40 -7.25 -5.22
N GLY A 62 -13.43 -7.77 -4.47
CA GLY A 62 -12.22 -8.41 -5.00
C GLY A 62 -11.27 -7.45 -5.72
N LYS A 63 -11.42 -6.14 -5.52
CA LYS A 63 -10.59 -5.10 -6.15
C LYS A 63 -9.32 -4.83 -5.37
N VAL A 64 -9.33 -5.11 -4.08
CA VAL A 64 -8.19 -4.90 -3.17
C VAL A 64 -8.00 -6.15 -2.31
N SER A 65 -6.75 -6.46 -1.97
CA SER A 65 -6.38 -7.41 -0.93
C SER A 65 -5.19 -6.82 -0.16
N ASN A 66 -5.19 -6.97 1.16
CA ASN A 66 -4.19 -6.38 2.05
C ASN A 66 -3.48 -7.49 2.82
N PHE A 67 -2.17 -7.40 2.93
CA PHE A 67 -1.35 -8.34 3.70
C PHE A 67 -0.54 -7.57 4.73
N VAL A 68 -0.15 -8.25 5.82
CA VAL A 68 0.74 -7.68 6.84
C VAL A 68 2.00 -8.53 7.00
N THR A 69 3.14 -7.86 7.06
CA THR A 69 4.43 -8.47 7.41
C THR A 69 4.59 -8.58 8.93
N PRO A 70 5.50 -9.42 9.45
CA PRO A 70 5.69 -9.58 10.89
C PRO A 70 6.07 -8.31 11.66
N ASP A 71 6.62 -7.29 10.99
CA ASP A 71 6.95 -5.99 11.58
C ASP A 71 5.80 -4.97 11.50
N GLY A 72 4.64 -5.36 10.99
CA GLY A 72 3.43 -4.53 10.89
C GLY A 72 3.32 -3.68 9.63
N THR A 73 4.25 -3.80 8.68
CA THR A 73 4.12 -3.12 7.37
C THR A 73 3.01 -3.76 6.55
N ILE A 74 2.18 -2.94 5.92
CA ILE A 74 1.10 -3.43 5.06
C ILE A 74 1.55 -3.52 3.60
N LEU A 75 1.14 -4.58 2.91
CA LEU A 75 1.23 -4.71 1.46
C LEU A 75 -0.19 -4.68 0.86
N ASP A 76 -0.46 -3.65 0.06
CA ASP A 76 -1.73 -3.48 -0.62
C ASP A 76 -1.63 -3.96 -2.07
N LEU A 77 -2.52 -4.85 -2.48
CA LEU A 77 -2.70 -5.24 -3.87
C LEU A 77 -3.93 -4.56 -4.44
N PHE A 78 -3.75 -3.83 -5.55
CA PHE A 78 -4.84 -3.19 -6.29
C PHE A 78 -5.01 -3.91 -7.63
N TRP A 79 -6.20 -4.48 -7.85
CA TRP A 79 -6.47 -5.21 -9.08
C TRP A 79 -6.56 -4.27 -10.27
N THR A 80 -5.65 -4.45 -11.23
CA THR A 80 -5.57 -3.71 -12.49
C THR A 80 -5.48 -4.72 -13.64
N PRO A 81 -6.62 -5.25 -14.13
CA PRO A 81 -6.65 -6.37 -15.08
C PRO A 81 -6.00 -6.06 -16.44
N ASP A 82 -5.97 -4.77 -16.81
CA ASP A 82 -5.39 -4.27 -18.04
C ASP A 82 -3.92 -3.85 -17.89
N LEU A 83 -3.28 -4.19 -16.75
CA LEU A 83 -1.88 -3.87 -16.50
C LEU A 83 -0.99 -4.57 -17.53
N THR A 84 -0.29 -3.77 -18.33
CA THR A 84 0.78 -4.21 -19.24
C THR A 84 2.14 -3.84 -18.67
N PRO A 85 3.21 -4.58 -19.02
CA PRO A 85 4.57 -4.13 -18.74
C PRO A 85 4.82 -2.71 -19.27
N PRO A 86 5.65 -1.90 -18.58
CA PRO A 86 6.04 -0.57 -19.02
C PRO A 86 6.91 -0.58 -20.28
#